data_AF-X1D475-F1
#
_entry.id   AF-X1D475-F1
#
_cell.length_a   1.000
_cell.length_b   1.000
_cell.length_c   1.000
_cell.angle_alpha   90.00
_cell.angle_beta   90.00
_cell.angle_gamma   90.00
#
_symmetry.space_group_name_H-M   'P 1'
#
loop_
_entity.id
_entity.type
_entity.pdbx_description
1 polymer ?
#
loop_
_entity_poly.entity_id
_entity_poly.type
_entity_poly.pdbx_seq_one_letter_code
_entity_poly.pdbx_strand_id
1 'polypeptide(L)' 'MNNVLKRIGNIGLVPVVVIDGAELAVPAAKALIDGGLEIMEITMRTEQG' A
#
# COMPACT_ATOMS: atom_id res chain seq x y z
N MET A 1 1.68 16.99 14.84
CA MET A 1 1.47 16.07 13.71
C MET A 1 1.65 14.64 14.20
N ASN A 2 0.66 13.76 13.99
CA ASN A 2 0.70 12.32 14.34
C ASN A 2 1.92 11.64 13.67
N ASN A 3 2.61 10.73 14.38
CA ASN A 3 3.79 10.02 13.88
C ASN A 3 3.52 9.26 12.57
N VAL A 4 2.32 8.70 12.40
CA VAL A 4 1.91 8.02 11.17
C VAL A 4 1.87 9.01 10.00
N LEU A 5 1.19 10.15 10.18
CA LEU A 5 1.08 11.18 9.15
C LEU A 5 2.44 11.77 8.76
N LYS A 6 3.37 11.91 9.70
CA LYS A 6 4.76 12.32 9.40
C LYS A 6 5.47 11.30 8.51
N ARG A 7 5.33 9.99 8.79
CA ARG A 7 5.95 8.93 7.99
C ARG A 7 5.38 8.90 6.57
N ILE A 8 4.06 8.97 6.42
CA ILE A 8 3.40 9.06 5.10
C ILE A 8 3.92 10.26 4.31
N GLY A 9 4.00 11.44 4.94
CA GLY A 9 4.52 12.65 4.31
C GLY A 9 5.99 12.54 3.86
N ASN A 10 6.83 11.82 4.62
CA ASN A 10 8.24 11.62 4.28
C ASN A 10 8.44 10.70 3.06
N ILE A 11 7.51 9.78 2.80
CA ILE A 11 7.57 8.87 1.63
C ILE A 11 7.24 9.64 0.34
N GLY A 12 6.35 10.62 0.40
CA GLY A 12 6.02 11.52 -0.73
C GLY A 12 5.12 10.92 -1.83
N LEU A 13 4.88 9.60 -1.81
CA LEU A 13 3.98 8.89 -2.72
C LEU A 13 3.22 7.79 -1.98
N VAL A 14 1.92 7.68 -2.24
CA VAL A 14 1.08 6.59 -1.72
C VAL A 14 0.42 5.87 -2.90
N PRO A 15 0.83 4.62 -3.20
CA PRO A 15 0.17 3.79 -4.20
C PRO A 15 -1.24 3.41 -3.73
N VAL A 16 -2.24 3.68 -4.56
CA VAL A 16 -3.64 3.29 -4.35
C VAL A 16 -3.91 2.04 -5.18
N VAL A 17 -4.15 0.91 -4.53
CA VAL A 17 -4.09 -0.42 -5.15
C VAL A 17 -5.39 -1.20 -4.95
N VAL A 18 -5.83 -1.87 -6.01
CA VAL A 18 -6.82 -2.95 -5.96
C VAL A 18 -6.06 -4.28 -5.91
N ILE A 19 -6.42 -5.15 -4.97
CA ILE A 19 -5.81 -6.48 -4.83
C ILE A 19 -6.87 -7.52 -5.18
N ASP A 20 -6.74 -8.15 -6.35
CA ASP A 20 -7.75 -9.08 -6.91
C ASP A 20 -7.87 -10.42 -6.15
N GLY A 21 -7.00 -10.68 -5.16
CA GLY A 21 -7.01 -11.89 -4.34
C GLY A 21 -6.06 -11.79 -3.15
N ALA A 22 -6.44 -12.35 -1.99
CA ALA A 22 -5.67 -12.24 -0.75
C ALA A 22 -4.25 -12.83 -0.86
N GLU A 23 -4.06 -13.84 -1.70
CA GLU A 23 -2.77 -14.46 -2.02
C GLU A 23 -1.77 -13.50 -2.67
N LEU A 24 -2.26 -12.44 -3.33
CA LEU A 24 -1.43 -11.42 -3.98
C LEU A 24 -0.95 -10.35 -3.01
N ALA A 25 -1.55 -10.23 -1.82
CA ALA A 25 -1.24 -9.15 -0.88
C ALA A 25 0.23 -9.15 -0.41
N VAL A 26 0.75 -10.32 -0.03
CA VAL A 26 2.13 -10.45 0.47
C VAL A 26 3.16 -10.27 -0.66
N PRO A 27 3.03 -10.93 -1.83
CA PRO A 27 3.92 -10.66 -2.97
C PRO A 27 3.93 -9.20 -3.41
N ALA A 28 2.77 -8.55 -3.50
CA ALA A 28 2.68 -7.15 -3.90
C ALA A 28 3.34 -6.21 -2.90
N ALA A 29 3.13 -6.42 -1.60
CA ALA A 29 3.78 -5.63 -0.55
C ALA A 29 5.31 -5.77 -0.59
N LYS A 30 5.84 -6.99 -0.81
CA LYS A 30 7.28 -7.21 -0.97
C LYS A 30 7.85 -6.48 -2.18
N ALA A 31 7.18 -6.57 -3.32
CA ALA A 31 7.62 -5.88 -4.54
C ALA A 31 7.65 -4.35 -4.37
N LEU A 32 6.67 -3.76 -3.66
CA LEU A 32 6.68 -2.34 -3.34
C LEU A 32 7.86 -1.96 -2.43
N ILE A 33 8.12 -2.76 -1.39
CA ILE A 33 9.26 -2.54 -0.48
C ILE A 33 10.58 -2.62 -1.24
N ASP A 34 10.76 -3.61 -2.12
CA ASP A 34 11.95 -3.75 -2.97
C ASP A 34 12.11 -2.56 -3.93
N GLY A 35 10.99 -1.94 -4.35
CA GLY A 35 10.94 -0.70 -5.13
C GLY A 35 11.11 0.59 -4.32
N GLY A 36 11.33 0.51 -3.00
CA GLY A 36 11.50 1.67 -2.12
C GLY A 36 10.20 2.31 -1.62
N LEU A 37 9.05 1.65 -1.81
CA LEU A 37 7.74 2.13 -1.38
C LEU A 37 7.27 1.32 -0.17
N GLU A 38 7.48 1.87 1.02
CA GLU A 38 7.11 1.23 2.30
C GLU A 38 5.65 1.49 2.72
N ILE A 39 4.77 1.83 1.78
CA ILE A 39 3.34 2.08 2.01
C ILE A 39 2.48 1.66 0.81
N MET A 40 1.25 1.23 1.08
CA MET A 40 0.20 0.98 0.10
C MET A 40 -1.15 1.34 0.73
N GLU A 41 -2.01 2.03 -0.02
CA GLU A 41 -3.43 2.20 0.29
C GLU A 41 -4.22 1.13 -0.47
N ILE A 42 -4.86 0.22 0.26
CA ILE A 42 -5.69 -0.84 -0.34
C ILE A 42 -7.12 -0.31 -0.46
N THR A 43 -7.64 -0.25 -1.67
CA THR A 43 -9.01 0.19 -1.91
C THR A 43 -10.00 -0.96 -1.82
N MET A 44 -11.18 -0.66 -1.29
CA MET A 44 -12.36 -1.51 -1.37
C MET A 44 -12.97 -1.32 -2.77
N ARG A 45 -12.39 -1.97 -3.78
CA ARG A 45 -12.90 -2.00 -5.16
C ARG A 45 -12.85 -3.42 -5.74
N THR A 46 -12.82 -4.41 -4.86
CA THR A 46 -12.87 -5.82 -5.22
C THR A 46 -14.32 -6.26 -5.34
N GLU A 47 -14.59 -7.46 -5.86
CA GLU A 47 -15.97 -7.99 -5.89
C GLU A 47 -16.59 -8.09 -4.50
N GLN A 48 -15.77 -8.24 -3.46
CA GLN A 48 -16.19 -8.40 -2.07
C GLN A 48 -16.52 -7.06 -1.38
N GLY A 49 -16.10 -5.93 -1.96
CA GLY A 49 -16.09 -4.65 -1.29
C GLY A 49 -14.96 -3.79 -1.76
#